data_AF-A0A7V9CDI5-F1
#
_entry.id   AF-A0A7V9CDI5-F1
#
_cell.length_a   1.000
_cell.length_b   1.000
_cell.length_c   1.000
_cell.angle_alpha   90.00
_cell.angle_beta   90.00
_cell.angle_gamma   90.00
#
_symmetry.space_group_name_H-M   'P 1'
#
loop_
_entity.id
_entity.type
_entity.pdbx_description
1 polymer ?
#
loop_
_entity_poly.entity_id
_entity_poly.type
_entity_poly.pdbx_seq_one_letter_code
_entity_poly.pdbx_strand_id
1 'polypeptide(L)' 'VVMPLTRAHHMMLTRNLVYTALTRASTATVLVGEPEALDLALGRRDAHRRHTRLASLVG' A
#
# COMPACT_ATOMS: atom_id res chain seq x y z
N VAL A 1 -13.40 6.63 -0.04
CA VAL A 1 -12.24 6.74 -0.96
C VAL A 1 -12.48 5.81 -2.14
N VAL A 2 -12.17 6.25 -3.36
CA VAL A 2 -12.13 5.37 -4.54
C VAL A 2 -10.66 5.18 -4.91
N MET A 3 -10.19 3.93 -4.95
CA MET A 3 -8.79 3.60 -5.23
C MET A 3 -8.71 2.75 -6.50
N PRO A 4 -8.10 3.26 -7.58
CA PRO A 4 -7.80 2.45 -8.74
C PRO A 4 -6.61 1.51 -8.45
N LEU A 5 -6.79 0.22 -8.72
CA LEU A 5 -5.75 -0.81 -8.59
C LEU A 5 -5.51 -1.43 -9.96
N THR A 6 -4.41 -1.04 -10.59
CA THR A 6 -3.99 -1.57 -11.89
C THR A 6 -2.53 -1.97 -11.84
N ARG A 7 -2.17 -2.99 -12.62
CA ARG A 7 -0.77 -3.40 -12.79
C ARG A 7 0.10 -2.32 -13.42
N ALA A 8 -0.47 -1.32 -14.11
CA ALA A 8 0.28 -0.18 -14.64
C ALA A 8 1.08 0.57 -13.55
N HIS A 9 0.54 0.64 -12.33
CA HIS A 9 1.18 1.29 -11.17
C HIS A 9 1.88 0.30 -10.24
N HIS A 10 2.41 -0.82 -10.75
CA HIS A 10 3.00 -1.91 -9.96
C HIS A 10 4.04 -1.45 -8.93
N MET A 11 4.81 -0.40 -9.22
CA MET A 11 5.79 0.16 -8.29
C MET A 11 5.15 0.66 -6.98
N MET A 12 3.92 1.17 -7.05
CA MET A 12 3.18 1.70 -5.91
C MET A 12 2.29 0.65 -5.22
N LEU A 13 2.05 -0.50 -5.85
CA LEU A 13 1.26 -1.61 -5.27
C LEU A 13 1.97 -2.16 -4.04
N THR A 14 1.58 -1.65 -2.88
CA THR A 14 2.17 -1.95 -1.58
C THR A 14 1.07 -2.05 -0.52
N ARG A 15 1.29 -2.89 0.49
CA ARG A 15 0.31 -3.08 1.56
C ARG A 15 0.00 -1.79 2.31
N ASN A 16 1.02 -0.95 2.54
CA ASN A 16 0.86 0.33 3.24
C ASN A 16 -0.02 1.31 2.45
N LEU A 17 0.08 1.30 1.11
CA LEU A 17 -0.76 2.15 0.28
C LEU A 17 -2.23 1.73 0.36
N VAL A 18 -2.51 0.43 0.27
CA VAL A 18 -3.88 -0.12 0.42
C VAL A 18 -4.43 0.19 1.81
N TYR A 19 -3.65 -0.03 2.87
CA TYR A 19 -4.04 0.30 4.25
C TYR A 19 -4.38 1.79 4.41
N THR A 20 -3.60 2.67 3.77
CA THR A 20 -3.85 4.12 3.83
C THR A 20 -5.15 4.49 3.13
N ALA A 21 -5.49 3.87 2.00
CA ALA A 21 -6.77 4.11 1.34
C ALA A 21 -7.96 3.65 2.19
N LEU A 22 -7.83 2.49 2.86
CA LEU A 22 -8.85 1.96 3.76
C LEU A 22 -9.08 2.89 4.96
N THR A 23 -8.01 3.36 5.59
CA THR A 23 -8.09 4.20 6.81
C THR A 23 -8.43 5.66 6.54
N ARG A 24 -8.15 6.18 5.33
CA ARG A 24 -8.60 7.54 4.93
C ARG A 24 -10.07 7.61 4.53
N ALA A 25 -10.76 6.47 4.37
CA ALA A 25 -12.18 6.47 4.09
C ALA A 25 -13.00 6.58 5.37
N SER A 26 -13.86 7.59 5.47
CA SER A 26 -14.74 7.81 6.62
C SER A 26 -15.90 6.82 6.71
N THR A 27 -16.39 6.35 5.56
CA THR A 27 -17.65 5.57 5.50
C THR A 27 -17.54 4.36 4.57
N ALA A 28 -16.87 4.51 3.43
CA ALA A 28 -16.68 3.40 2.49
C ALA A 28 -15.40 3.58 1.64
N THR A 29 -14.78 2.45 1.32
CA THR A 29 -13.70 2.35 0.35
C THR A 29 -14.13 1.48 -0.81
N VAL A 30 -13.96 1.97 -2.03
CA VAL A 30 -14.23 1.21 -3.26
C VAL A 30 -12.91 1.01 -3.99
N LEU A 31 -12.52 -0.24 -4.17
CA LEU A 31 -11.35 -0.63 -4.98
C LEU A 31 -11.83 -0.94 -6.39
N VAL A 32 -11.22 -0.30 -7.40
CA VAL A 32 -11.61 -0.48 -8.81
C VAL A 32 -10.40 -0.94 -9.62
N GLY A 33 -10.50 -2.09 -10.26
CA GLY A 33 -9.46 -2.59 -11.17
C GLY A 33 -9.26 -4.09 -11.06
N GLU A 34 -8.00 -4.52 -11.12
CA GLU A 34 -7.60 -5.91 -11.33
C GLU A 34 -7.37 -6.63 -9.99
N PRO A 35 -7.99 -7.79 -9.72
CA PRO A 35 -7.77 -8.56 -8.49
C PRO A 35 -6.30 -8.90 -8.24
N GLU A 36 -5.55 -9.22 -9.29
CA GLU A 36 -4.13 -9.56 -9.21
C GLU A 36 -3.28 -8.35 -8.75
N ALA A 37 -3.72 -7.13 -9.05
CA ALA A 37 -3.05 -5.92 -8.56
C ALA A 37 -3.23 -5.76 -7.04
N LEU A 38 -4.37 -6.18 -6.50
CA LEU A 38 -4.58 -6.24 -5.06
C LEU A 38 -3.69 -7.30 -4.41
N ASP A 39 -3.62 -8.50 -4.99
CA ASP A 39 -2.75 -9.57 -4.50
C ASP A 39 -1.27 -9.17 -4.50
N LEU A 40 -0.80 -8.52 -5.58
CA LEU A 40 0.54 -7.95 -5.67
C LEU A 40 0.79 -6.93 -4.55
N ALA A 41 -0.16 -6.02 -4.31
CA ALA A 41 -0.03 -5.03 -3.26
C ALA A 41 0.02 -5.67 -1.86
N LEU A 42 -0.84 -6.65 -1.60
CA LEU A 42 -0.92 -7.35 -0.32
C LEU A 42 0.29 -8.25 -0.07
N GLY A 43 0.84 -8.89 -1.10
CA GLY A 43 2.03 -9.75 -1.01
C GLY A 43 3.32 -8.97 -0.72
N ARG A 44 3.37 -7.69 -1.07
CA ARG A 44 4.56 -6.84 -0.92
C ARG A 44 4.72 -6.31 0.51
N ARG A 45 5.45 -7.07 1.34
CA ARG A 45 5.78 -6.73 2.75
C ARG A 45 6.89 -5.67 2.87
N ASP A 46 7.88 -5.70 1.97
CA ASP A 46 9.05 -4.81 2.00
C ASP A 46 8.87 -3.55 1.15
N ALA A 47 7.70 -2.92 1.25
CA ALA A 47 7.38 -1.72 0.48
C ALA A 47 8.44 -0.60 0.61
N HIS A 48 9.16 -0.55 1.73
CA HIS A 48 10.30 0.34 1.91
C HIS A 48 11.11 -0.10 3.14
N ARG A 49 12.20 -0.88 2.97
CA ARG A 49 13.27 -0.88 3.98
C ARG A 49 13.84 0.53 3.99
N ARG A 50 13.49 1.30 5.02
CA ARG A 50 13.99 2.66 5.18
C ARG A 50 15.41 2.58 5.74
N HIS A 51 16.40 2.94 4.93
CA HIS A 51 17.79 3.05 5.38
C HIS A 51 17.95 4.30 6.27
N THR A 52 17.56 4.17 7.54
CA THR A 52 17.69 5.23 8.54
C THR A 52 18.41 4.69 9.78
N ARG A 53 19.26 5.52 10.39
CA ARG A 53 19.94 5.18 11.65
C ARG A 53 19.11 5.50 12.90
N LEU A 54 17.87 6.00 12.74
CA LEU A 54 17.04 6.40 13.88
C LEU A 54 16.86 5.26 14.89
N ALA A 55 16.60 4.05 14.41
CA ALA A 55 16.42 2.88 15.28
C ALA A 55 17.67 2.54 16.12
N SER A 56 18.88 2.79 15.61
CA SER A 56 20.12 2.58 16.37
C SER A 56 20.54 3.76 17.24
N LEU A 57 19.88 4.91 17.10
CA LEU A 57 20.17 6.13 17.88
C LEU A 57 19.23 6.29 19.08
N VAL A 58 18.08 5.62 19.07
CA VAL A 58 17.01 5.75 20.09
C VAL A 58 16.82 4.44 20.88
N GLY A 59 17.52 3.37 20.51
CA GLY A 59 17.60 2.11 21.27
C GLY A 59 18.84 2.08 22.15
#